data_AF-H6W5A8-F1
#
_entry.id   AF-H6W5A8-F1
#
_cell.length_a   1.000
_cell.length_b   1.000
_cell.length_c   1.000
_cell.angle_alpha   90.00
_cell.angle_beta   90.00
_cell.angle_gamma   90.00
#
_symmetry.space_group_name_H-M   'P 1'
#
loop_
_entity.id
_entity.type
_entity.pdbx_description
1 polymer ?
#
loop_
_entity_poly.entity_id
_entity_poly.type
_entity_poly.pdbx_seq_one_letter_code
_entity_poly.pdbx_strand_id
1 'polypeptide(L)'
;EENFNGYFGTTAEVTLDEAVAAGFKRYGVSTKVDPGNYNYHAFDARFDVAKTPNEPHRFGYVVEIDPADPAATPVKHTALGRFKHENAETVLAADGRLVVYMGDDERGEFLYKWVSRDAYVAGGDTSTLLVEGQLYVATFADDQTGTWVALTPAATGMSAAEIAIFTRTAGSKVGATTMDRPEWVAVNPLVAEAYCCLTN
;
A
#
# COMPACT_ATOMS: atom_id res chain seq x y z
N GLU A 1 -1.85 7.41 -0.18
CA GLU A 1 -1.78 7.91 1.22
C GLU A 1 -0.48 7.39 1.81
N GLU A 2 0.42 8.26 2.26
CA GLU A 2 1.79 7.88 2.61
C GLU A 2 1.98 7.78 4.14
N ASN A 3 2.45 8.83 4.82
CA ASN A 3 2.67 8.84 6.28
C ASN A 3 1.38 8.93 7.15
N PHE A 4 0.38 8.11 6.86
CA PHE A 4 -0.92 8.11 7.56
C PHE A 4 -0.81 7.75 9.05
N ASN A 5 0.17 6.91 9.42
CA ASN A 5 0.35 6.39 10.77
C ASN A 5 0.64 7.50 11.79
N GLY A 6 1.29 8.59 11.37
CA GLY A 6 1.66 9.70 12.25
C GLY A 6 0.48 10.48 12.81
N TYR A 7 -0.70 10.40 12.17
CA TYR A 7 -1.91 11.10 12.61
C TYR A 7 -2.66 10.38 13.74
N PHE A 8 -2.31 9.11 14.01
CA PHE A 8 -2.94 8.29 15.05
C PHE A 8 -2.10 8.30 16.34
N GLY A 9 -2.78 8.20 17.47
CA GLY A 9 -2.16 8.06 18.79
C GLY A 9 -3.18 7.58 19.81
N THR A 10 -2.89 7.75 21.09
CA THR A 10 -3.81 7.32 22.15
C THR A 10 -3.75 8.22 23.37
N THR A 11 -4.90 8.45 24.00
CA THR A 11 -5.00 9.17 25.28
C THR A 11 -4.97 8.26 26.50
N ALA A 12 -5.00 6.94 26.29
CA ALA A 12 -5.03 5.92 27.34
C ALA A 12 -4.25 4.66 26.93
N GLU A 13 -3.97 3.78 27.89
CA GLU A 13 -3.40 2.48 27.59
C GLU A 13 -4.33 1.68 26.66
N VAL A 14 -3.75 1.01 25.66
CA VAL A 14 -4.48 0.31 24.61
C VAL A 14 -4.34 -1.19 24.82
N THR A 15 -5.47 -1.90 24.84
CA THR A 15 -5.49 -3.37 24.76
C THR A 15 -5.93 -3.75 23.36
N LEU A 16 -5.07 -4.47 22.63
CA LEU A 16 -5.29 -4.85 21.23
C LEU A 16 -5.20 -6.36 21.07
N ASP A 17 -5.95 -6.89 20.11
CA ASP A 17 -5.73 -8.24 19.61
C ASP A 17 -4.32 -8.36 19.03
N GLU A 18 -3.71 -9.55 19.13
CA GLU A 18 -2.31 -9.77 18.75
C GLU A 18 -2.02 -9.35 17.30
N ALA A 19 -2.91 -9.68 16.37
CA ALA A 19 -2.76 -9.31 14.96
C ALA A 19 -2.77 -7.78 14.74
N VAL A 20 -3.63 -7.06 15.47
CA VAL A 20 -3.71 -5.58 15.40
C VAL A 20 -2.48 -4.95 16.03
N ALA A 21 -2.03 -5.45 17.18
CA ALA A 21 -0.81 -4.98 17.83
C ALA A 21 0.43 -5.19 16.94
N ALA A 22 0.55 -6.37 16.33
CA ALA A 22 1.63 -6.68 15.39
C ALA A 22 1.56 -5.78 14.14
N GLY A 23 0.35 -5.54 13.62
CA GLY A 23 0.11 -4.59 12.54
C GLY A 23 0.54 -3.17 12.92
N PHE A 24 0.11 -2.65 14.07
CA PHE A 24 0.49 -1.32 14.53
C PHE A 24 2.00 -1.15 14.62
N LYS A 25 2.69 -2.15 15.18
CA LYS A 25 4.15 -2.17 15.21
C LYS A 25 4.77 -2.14 13.81
N ARG A 26 4.25 -2.94 12.85
CA ARG A 26 4.78 -3.02 11.49
C ARG A 26 4.53 -1.77 10.64
N TYR A 27 3.46 -1.03 10.93
CA TYR A 27 3.07 0.19 10.20
C TYR A 27 3.44 1.48 10.95
N GLY A 28 4.10 1.37 12.10
CA GLY A 28 4.53 2.51 12.91
C GLY A 28 3.38 3.31 13.54
N VAL A 29 2.25 2.67 13.86
CA VAL A 29 1.14 3.31 14.61
C VAL A 29 1.50 3.29 16.09
N SER A 30 1.58 4.48 16.71
CA SER A 30 1.98 4.60 18.11
C SER A 30 0.84 4.17 19.05
N THR A 31 1.19 3.35 20.05
CA THR A 31 0.33 3.03 21.20
C THR A 31 0.84 3.68 22.50
N LYS A 32 1.84 4.58 22.39
CA LYS A 32 2.33 5.34 23.54
C LYS A 32 1.32 6.43 23.89
N VAL A 33 1.08 6.61 25.19
CA VAL A 33 0.23 7.69 25.70
C VAL A 33 1.07 8.96 25.74
N ASP A 34 1.14 9.65 24.61
CA ASP A 34 1.81 10.93 24.46
C ASP A 34 1.18 11.76 23.34
N PRO A 35 1.33 13.10 23.34
CA PRO A 35 0.73 13.96 22.31
C PRO A 35 1.20 13.68 20.88
N GLY A 36 2.34 13.01 20.69
CA GLY A 36 2.97 12.83 19.38
C GLY A 36 3.25 14.15 18.66
N ASN A 37 3.41 14.08 17.34
CA ASN A 37 3.70 15.25 16.51
C ASN A 37 2.44 16.08 16.19
N TYR A 38 1.31 15.41 15.91
CA TYR A 38 0.07 16.08 15.45
C TYR A 38 -1.02 16.18 16.53
N ASN A 39 -1.01 15.28 17.52
CA ASN A 39 -1.95 15.27 18.65
C ASN A 39 -3.46 15.28 18.33
N TYR A 40 -3.88 14.72 17.18
CA TYR A 40 -5.31 14.70 16.80
C TYR A 40 -6.16 13.85 17.75
N HIS A 41 -5.61 12.74 18.23
CA HIS A 41 -6.28 11.78 19.11
C HIS A 41 -6.74 12.38 20.46
N ALA A 42 -6.14 13.50 20.90
CA ALA A 42 -6.58 14.21 22.09
C ALA A 42 -7.91 14.97 21.90
N PHE A 43 -8.29 15.28 20.66
CA PHE A 43 -9.42 16.16 20.34
C PHE A 43 -10.46 15.51 19.41
N ASP A 44 -10.07 14.48 18.64
CA ASP A 44 -10.97 13.70 17.79
C ASP A 44 -10.79 12.21 18.07
N ALA A 45 -11.85 11.60 18.59
CA ALA A 45 -11.88 10.19 18.98
C ALA A 45 -11.57 9.23 17.83
N ARG A 46 -11.76 9.65 16.57
CA ARG A 46 -11.43 8.85 15.38
C ARG A 46 -9.95 8.53 15.27
N PHE A 47 -9.08 9.40 15.78
CA PHE A 47 -7.63 9.20 15.73
C PHE A 47 -7.07 8.56 17.00
N ASP A 48 -7.92 8.33 18.02
CA ASP A 48 -7.57 7.69 19.28
C ASP A 48 -7.73 6.17 19.17
N VAL A 49 -6.61 5.46 19.07
CA VAL A 49 -6.63 4.01 18.84
C VAL A 49 -7.13 3.21 20.04
N ALA A 50 -7.23 3.81 21.25
CA ALA A 50 -7.94 3.20 22.36
C ALA A 50 -9.47 3.15 22.15
N LYS A 51 -10.01 4.04 21.30
CA LYS A 51 -11.45 4.14 21.00
C LYS A 51 -11.79 3.53 19.65
N THR A 52 -10.95 3.74 18.64
CA THR A 52 -11.18 3.28 17.26
C THR A 52 -9.96 2.50 16.72
N PRO A 53 -9.65 1.32 17.28
CA PRO A 53 -8.43 0.57 16.95
C PRO A 53 -8.38 0.08 15.50
N ASN A 54 -9.52 0.01 14.80
CA ASN A 54 -9.56 -0.37 13.39
C ASN A 54 -9.47 0.83 12.43
N GLU A 55 -9.56 2.07 12.92
CA GLU A 55 -9.51 3.24 12.04
C GLU A 55 -8.17 3.36 11.28
N PRO A 56 -6.99 3.08 11.88
CA PRO A 56 -5.73 3.05 11.12
C PRO A 56 -5.75 2.10 9.91
N HIS A 57 -6.53 1.00 9.97
CA HIS A 57 -6.67 0.05 8.87
C HIS A 57 -7.51 0.58 7.70
N ARG A 58 -8.16 1.74 7.85
CA ARG A 58 -8.93 2.42 6.80
C ARG A 58 -8.10 3.46 6.03
N PHE A 59 -6.79 3.55 6.29
CA PHE A 59 -5.84 4.47 5.65
C PHE A 59 -4.59 3.73 5.17
N GLY A 60 -3.81 4.39 4.31
CA GLY A 60 -2.62 3.83 3.67
C GLY A 60 -2.95 3.19 2.33
N TYR A 61 -3.93 3.72 1.59
CA TYR A 61 -4.35 3.21 0.29
C TYR A 61 -4.08 4.21 -0.84
N VAL A 62 -4.03 3.69 -2.07
CA VAL A 62 -4.26 4.48 -3.27
C VAL A 62 -5.74 4.85 -3.34
N VAL A 63 -6.04 6.11 -3.64
CA VAL A 63 -7.41 6.64 -3.72
C VAL A 63 -7.63 7.18 -5.13
N GLU A 64 -8.61 6.62 -5.83
CA GLU A 64 -9.03 7.10 -7.14
C GLU A 64 -10.04 8.24 -6.97
N ILE A 65 -9.84 9.30 -7.75
CA ILE A 65 -10.67 10.50 -7.77
C ILE A 65 -11.04 10.74 -9.22
N ASP A 66 -12.32 10.97 -9.49
CA ASP A 66 -12.77 11.47 -10.79
C ASP A 66 -12.74 13.02 -10.78
N PRO A 67 -11.79 13.66 -11.47
CA PRO A 67 -11.71 15.12 -11.51
C PRO A 67 -12.77 15.74 -12.43
N ALA A 68 -13.45 14.97 -13.27
CA ALA A 68 -14.47 15.45 -14.19
C ALA A 68 -15.88 15.48 -13.56
N ASP A 69 -16.11 14.66 -12.52
CA ASP A 69 -17.36 14.66 -11.74
C ASP A 69 -17.12 15.11 -10.28
N PRO A 70 -17.46 16.37 -9.93
CA PRO A 70 -17.29 16.86 -8.56
C PRO A 70 -18.23 16.22 -7.53
N ALA A 71 -19.25 15.46 -7.96
CA ALA A 71 -20.13 14.71 -7.07
C ALA A 71 -19.66 13.26 -6.87
N ALA A 72 -18.69 12.79 -7.66
CA ALA A 72 -18.13 11.46 -7.51
C ALA A 72 -17.48 11.30 -6.13
N THR A 73 -17.75 10.17 -5.49
CA THR A 73 -17.11 9.84 -4.21
C THR A 73 -15.78 9.14 -4.49
N PRO A 74 -14.64 9.65 -3.99
CA PRO A 74 -13.35 8.98 -4.14
C PRO A 74 -13.36 7.55 -3.59
N VAL A 75 -12.64 6.64 -4.25
CA VAL A 75 -12.63 5.21 -3.91
C VAL A 75 -11.24 4.80 -3.44
N LYS A 76 -11.16 4.16 -2.27
CA LYS A 76 -9.91 3.54 -1.80
C LYS A 76 -9.76 2.15 -2.41
N HIS A 77 -8.71 1.92 -3.18
CA HIS A 77 -8.47 0.65 -3.87
C HIS A 77 -7.66 -0.32 -3.03
N THR A 78 -8.35 -1.13 -2.23
CA THR A 78 -7.70 -2.07 -1.31
C THR A 78 -6.93 -3.18 -2.00
N ALA A 79 -7.26 -3.50 -3.26
CA ALA A 79 -6.59 -4.53 -4.03
C ALA A 79 -5.11 -4.18 -4.34
N LEU A 80 -4.79 -2.88 -4.41
CA LEU A 80 -3.42 -2.37 -4.57
C LEU A 80 -2.58 -2.49 -3.28
N GLY A 81 -3.19 -2.94 -2.18
CA GLY A 81 -2.52 -3.14 -0.90
C GLY A 81 -2.46 -1.88 -0.03
N ARG A 82 -2.16 -2.10 1.25
CA ARG A 82 -2.07 -1.05 2.27
C ARG A 82 -0.64 -0.89 2.75
N PHE A 83 -0.08 0.31 2.59
CA PHE A 83 1.26 0.70 3.03
C PHE A 83 1.45 2.22 2.87
N LYS A 84 2.67 2.73 3.03
CA LYS A 84 2.95 4.16 2.87
C LYS A 84 3.24 4.46 1.41
N HIS A 85 2.18 4.51 0.61
CA HIS A 85 2.26 4.73 -0.83
C HIS A 85 2.83 6.11 -1.14
N GLU A 86 3.96 6.17 -1.83
CA GLU A 86 4.54 7.42 -2.32
C GLU A 86 3.80 7.92 -3.57
N ASN A 87 3.97 7.24 -4.71
CA ASN A 87 3.21 7.47 -5.93
C ASN A 87 2.61 6.16 -6.49
N ALA A 88 1.84 6.28 -7.56
CA ALA A 88 1.22 5.16 -8.27
C ALA A 88 1.48 5.29 -9.78
N GLU A 89 2.63 4.80 -10.24
CA GLU A 89 3.04 4.91 -11.64
C GLU A 89 2.28 3.92 -12.51
N THR A 90 1.52 4.43 -13.47
CA THR A 90 0.53 3.65 -14.22
C THR A 90 0.94 3.50 -15.69
N VAL A 91 0.95 2.26 -16.18
CA VAL A 91 1.30 1.95 -17.57
C VAL A 91 0.45 0.78 -18.08
N LEU A 92 0.37 0.61 -19.40
CA LEU A 92 -0.22 -0.57 -20.02
C LEU A 92 0.88 -1.58 -20.38
N ALA A 93 0.67 -2.84 -20.01
CA ALA A 93 1.48 -3.94 -20.50
C ALA A 93 1.26 -4.15 -22.01
N ALA A 94 2.16 -4.91 -22.66
CA ALA A 94 2.05 -5.21 -24.09
C ALA A 94 0.74 -5.94 -24.48
N ASP A 95 0.09 -6.61 -23.53
CA ASP A 95 -1.21 -7.27 -23.71
C ASP A 95 -2.42 -6.37 -23.35
N GLY A 96 -2.17 -5.08 -23.05
CA GLY A 96 -3.19 -4.08 -22.76
C GLY A 96 -3.68 -4.04 -21.32
N ARG A 97 -3.21 -4.92 -20.43
CA ARG A 97 -3.57 -4.87 -19.01
C ARG A 97 -2.93 -3.68 -18.31
N LEU A 98 -3.67 -3.10 -17.38
CA LEU A 98 -3.20 -2.02 -16.52
C LEU A 98 -2.16 -2.54 -15.54
N VAL A 99 -1.05 -1.83 -15.42
CA VAL A 99 -0.01 -2.06 -14.44
C VAL A 99 0.17 -0.81 -13.59
N VAL A 100 0.27 -0.98 -12.28
CA VAL A 100 0.59 0.12 -11.35
C VAL A 100 1.81 -0.26 -10.52
N TYR A 101 2.87 0.52 -10.60
CA TYR A 101 4.06 0.38 -9.74
C TYR A 101 3.97 1.33 -8.56
N MET A 102 4.30 0.85 -7.35
CA MET A 102 4.10 1.57 -6.10
C MET A 102 5.26 1.35 -5.14
N GLY A 103 5.90 2.44 -4.71
CA GLY A 103 6.89 2.42 -3.63
C GLY A 103 6.23 2.53 -2.25
N ASP A 104 6.80 1.84 -1.26
CA ASP A 104 6.47 1.98 0.16
C ASP A 104 7.59 2.75 0.86
N ASP A 105 7.41 4.05 1.06
CA ASP A 105 8.48 4.93 1.56
C ASP A 105 8.71 4.75 3.06
N GLU A 106 9.46 3.70 3.39
CA GLU A 106 10.05 3.49 4.70
C GLU A 106 11.32 2.63 4.56
N ARG A 107 12.29 2.86 5.45
CA ARG A 107 13.56 2.12 5.42
C ARG A 107 13.30 0.63 5.57
N GLY A 108 13.78 -0.14 4.60
CA GLY A 108 13.68 -1.60 4.59
C GLY A 108 12.31 -2.14 4.14
N GLU A 109 11.39 -1.30 3.69
CA GLU A 109 10.15 -1.75 3.05
C GLU A 109 10.34 -1.93 1.53
N PHE A 110 9.26 -2.15 0.78
CA PHE A 110 9.33 -2.86 -0.50
C PHE A 110 8.82 -2.04 -1.69
N LEU A 111 9.13 -2.55 -2.90
CA LEU A 111 8.55 -2.10 -4.15
C LEU A 111 7.45 -3.08 -4.59
N TYR A 112 6.29 -2.56 -4.98
CA TYR A 112 5.10 -3.32 -5.36
C TYR A 112 4.69 -3.07 -6.80
N LYS A 113 3.94 -4.03 -7.35
CA LYS A 113 3.34 -3.97 -8.68
C LYS A 113 1.93 -4.57 -8.66
N TRP A 114 0.96 -3.85 -9.17
CA TRP A 114 -0.37 -4.37 -9.49
C TRP A 114 -0.47 -4.70 -10.97
N VAL A 115 -1.17 -5.77 -11.32
CA VAL A 115 -1.59 -6.06 -12.70
C VAL A 115 -3.07 -6.37 -12.71
N SER A 116 -3.85 -5.64 -13.50
CA SER A 116 -5.27 -5.90 -13.66
C SER A 116 -5.53 -7.27 -14.30
N ARG A 117 -6.70 -7.85 -14.02
CA ARG A 117 -7.21 -9.03 -14.72
C ARG A 117 -7.55 -8.68 -16.16
N ASP A 118 -8.30 -7.59 -16.33
CA ASP A 118 -8.87 -7.16 -17.60
C ASP A 118 -7.95 -6.16 -18.32
N ALA A 119 -8.00 -6.14 -19.65
CA ALA A 119 -7.28 -5.16 -20.45
C ALA A 119 -8.01 -3.81 -20.45
N TYR A 120 -7.25 -2.71 -20.46
CA TYR A 120 -7.80 -1.38 -20.66
C TYR A 120 -8.31 -1.23 -22.11
N VAL A 121 -9.51 -0.68 -22.26
CA VAL A 121 -10.10 -0.33 -23.55
C VAL A 121 -10.43 1.15 -23.53
N ALA A 122 -9.92 1.91 -24.50
CA ALA A 122 -10.16 3.35 -24.57
C ALA A 122 -11.67 3.66 -24.66
N GLY A 123 -12.17 4.46 -23.72
CA GLY A 123 -13.60 4.79 -23.61
C GLY A 123 -14.49 3.65 -23.09
N GLY A 124 -13.89 2.53 -22.68
CA GLY A 124 -14.59 1.41 -22.06
C GLY A 124 -14.78 1.59 -20.55
N ASP A 125 -15.40 0.59 -19.93
CA ASP A 125 -15.55 0.51 -18.48
C ASP A 125 -14.19 0.22 -17.81
N THR A 126 -13.84 1.03 -16.81
CA THR A 126 -12.59 0.93 -16.04
C THR A 126 -12.80 0.38 -14.63
N SER A 127 -14.05 0.09 -14.22
CA SER A 127 -14.43 -0.23 -12.85
C SER A 127 -13.74 -1.47 -12.27
N THR A 128 -13.25 -2.38 -13.12
CA THR A 128 -12.54 -3.60 -12.67
C THR A 128 -11.03 -3.44 -12.61
N LEU A 129 -10.44 -2.42 -13.24
CA LEU A 129 -8.99 -2.37 -13.50
C LEU A 129 -8.13 -2.26 -12.23
N LEU A 130 -8.65 -1.61 -11.19
CA LEU A 130 -7.98 -1.44 -9.88
C LEU A 130 -8.58 -2.30 -8.77
N VAL A 131 -9.51 -3.20 -9.12
CA VAL A 131 -10.25 -4.06 -8.17
C VAL A 131 -9.95 -5.53 -8.43
N GLU A 132 -9.94 -5.94 -9.69
CA GLU A 132 -9.76 -7.32 -10.13
C GLU A 132 -8.38 -7.48 -10.76
N GLY A 133 -7.53 -8.31 -10.14
CA GLY A 133 -6.15 -8.47 -10.60
C GLY A 133 -5.27 -9.14 -9.57
N GLN A 134 -3.96 -8.89 -9.66
CA GLN A 134 -2.96 -9.51 -8.81
C GLN A 134 -1.93 -8.47 -8.34
N LEU A 135 -1.72 -8.42 -7.03
CA LEU A 135 -0.67 -7.66 -6.38
C LEU A 135 0.61 -8.50 -6.28
N TYR A 136 1.74 -7.88 -6.56
CA TYR A 136 3.07 -8.47 -6.51
C TYR A 136 4.00 -7.59 -5.68
N VAL A 137 5.07 -8.20 -5.16
CA VAL A 137 6.18 -7.53 -4.50
C VAL A 137 7.49 -7.93 -5.17
N ALA A 138 8.46 -7.04 -5.21
CA ALA A 138 9.75 -7.29 -5.85
C ALA A 138 10.70 -8.13 -4.96
N THR A 139 11.44 -9.03 -5.62
CA THR A 139 12.70 -9.58 -5.11
C THR A 139 13.80 -9.26 -6.10
N PHE A 140 14.97 -8.88 -5.59
CA PHE A 140 16.17 -8.60 -6.38
C PHE A 140 17.29 -9.54 -5.93
N ALA A 141 18.02 -10.09 -6.90
CA ALA A 141 19.15 -10.98 -6.69
C ALA A 141 20.48 -10.26 -6.95
N ASP A 142 21.57 -10.80 -6.39
CA ASP A 142 22.92 -10.22 -6.50
C ASP A 142 23.46 -10.20 -7.95
N ASP A 143 22.85 -10.95 -8.86
CA ASP A 143 23.19 -10.99 -10.29
C ASP A 143 22.48 -9.91 -11.13
N GLN A 144 21.88 -8.91 -10.46
CA GLN A 144 21.13 -7.79 -11.06
C GLN A 144 19.83 -8.21 -11.76
N THR A 145 19.37 -9.44 -11.53
CA THR A 145 18.01 -9.86 -11.92
C THR A 145 17.01 -9.60 -10.80
N GLY A 146 15.73 -9.59 -11.16
CA GLY A 146 14.65 -9.45 -10.18
C GLY A 146 13.41 -10.21 -10.62
N THR A 147 12.55 -10.53 -9.66
CA THR A 147 11.29 -11.24 -9.88
C THR A 147 10.15 -10.55 -9.16
N TRP A 148 8.97 -10.58 -9.77
CA TRP A 148 7.73 -10.18 -9.14
C TRP A 148 7.07 -11.40 -8.48
N VAL A 149 6.98 -11.42 -7.16
CA VAL A 149 6.38 -12.51 -6.40
C VAL A 149 4.92 -12.17 -6.09
N ALA A 150 4.01 -13.05 -6.48
CA ALA A 150 2.57 -12.83 -6.32
C ALA A 150 2.15 -12.95 -4.84
N LEU A 151 1.47 -11.92 -4.33
CA LEU A 151 0.87 -11.94 -3.00
C LEU A 151 -0.49 -12.64 -3.06
N THR A 152 -0.47 -13.96 -2.90
CA THR A 152 -1.68 -14.81 -2.91
C THR A 152 -1.87 -15.51 -1.57
N PRO A 153 -3.09 -15.99 -1.27
CA PRO A 153 -3.30 -16.81 -0.09
C PRO A 153 -2.43 -18.05 -0.02
N ALA A 154 -2.18 -18.70 -1.15
CA ALA A 154 -1.31 -19.87 -1.21
C ALA A 154 0.17 -19.52 -0.90
N ALA A 155 0.67 -18.39 -1.43
CA ALA A 155 2.06 -17.98 -1.23
C ALA A 155 2.33 -17.43 0.18
N THR A 156 1.34 -16.77 0.79
CA THR A 156 1.50 -16.05 2.07
C THR A 156 0.92 -16.80 3.27
N GLY A 157 0.03 -17.77 3.04
CA GLY A 157 -0.79 -18.38 4.08
C GLY A 157 -1.74 -17.39 4.76
N MET A 158 -2.07 -16.27 4.11
CA MET A 158 -2.99 -15.22 4.60
C MET A 158 -4.25 -15.17 3.73
N SER A 159 -5.39 -14.78 4.27
CA SER A 159 -6.57 -14.50 3.45
C SER A 159 -6.35 -13.28 2.54
N ALA A 160 -7.14 -13.15 1.47
CA ALA A 160 -7.05 -11.98 0.58
C ALA A 160 -7.30 -10.65 1.33
N ALA A 161 -8.23 -10.65 2.29
CA ALA A 161 -8.50 -9.47 3.12
C ALA A 161 -7.30 -9.11 4.02
N GLU A 162 -6.65 -10.10 4.62
CA GLU A 162 -5.44 -9.87 5.41
C GLU A 162 -4.28 -9.38 4.54
N ILE A 163 -4.12 -9.89 3.32
CA ILE A 163 -3.10 -9.40 2.37
C ILE A 163 -3.37 -7.93 2.03
N ALA A 164 -4.63 -7.53 1.83
CA ALA A 164 -5.00 -6.15 1.51
C ALA A 164 -4.78 -5.16 2.67
N ILE A 165 -4.88 -5.61 3.93
CA ILE A 165 -4.72 -4.75 5.13
C ILE A 165 -3.29 -4.80 5.68
N PHE A 166 -2.66 -5.98 5.63
CA PHE A 166 -1.34 -6.29 6.17
C PHE A 166 -0.35 -6.65 5.04
N THR A 167 -0.38 -5.88 3.95
CA THR A 167 0.43 -6.09 2.74
C THR A 167 1.94 -6.17 3.03
N ARG A 168 2.46 -5.31 3.89
CA ARG A 168 3.85 -5.39 4.39
C ARG A 168 4.19 -6.76 5.00
N THR A 169 3.30 -7.32 5.81
CA THR A 169 3.47 -8.66 6.39
C THR A 169 3.47 -9.74 5.32
N ALA A 170 2.56 -9.64 4.34
CA ALA A 170 2.50 -10.55 3.20
C ALA A 170 3.81 -10.51 2.38
N GLY A 171 4.35 -9.31 2.11
CA GLY A 171 5.63 -9.13 1.43
C GLY A 171 6.80 -9.79 2.17
N SER A 172 6.87 -9.62 3.49
CA SER A 172 7.89 -10.31 4.30
C SER A 172 7.76 -11.83 4.25
N LYS A 173 6.55 -12.38 4.28
CA LYS A 173 6.33 -13.83 4.24
C LYS A 173 6.80 -14.48 2.94
N VAL A 174 6.77 -13.74 1.83
CA VAL A 174 7.25 -14.23 0.53
C VAL A 174 8.71 -13.83 0.25
N GLY A 175 9.40 -13.23 1.22
CA GLY A 175 10.82 -12.89 1.11
C GLY A 175 11.12 -11.70 0.20
N ALA A 176 10.24 -10.69 0.16
CA ALA A 176 10.50 -9.44 -0.55
C ALA A 176 11.85 -8.81 -0.15
N THR A 177 12.52 -8.19 -1.12
CA THR A 177 13.79 -7.48 -0.86
C THR A 177 13.51 -6.16 -0.16
N THR A 178 14.15 -5.95 0.99
CA THR A 178 14.14 -4.70 1.74
C THR A 178 14.88 -3.61 0.95
N MET A 179 14.30 -2.41 0.83
CA MET A 179 14.82 -1.34 -0.03
C MET A 179 15.17 -0.08 0.77
N ASP A 180 16.06 0.74 0.23
CA ASP A 180 16.45 2.04 0.78
C ASP A 180 15.40 3.12 0.44
N ARG A 181 14.25 3.06 1.12
CA ARG A 181 13.14 4.03 1.00
C ARG A 181 12.70 4.26 -0.47
N PRO A 182 11.94 3.32 -1.04
CA PRO A 182 11.41 3.47 -2.39
C PRO A 182 10.36 4.59 -2.43
N GLU A 183 10.75 5.72 -3.01
CA GLU A 183 9.89 6.87 -3.25
C GLU A 183 9.27 6.76 -4.66
N TRP A 184 9.43 7.77 -5.52
CA TRP A 184 8.74 7.84 -6.81
C TRP A 184 9.22 6.78 -7.79
N VAL A 185 8.25 6.18 -8.49
CA VAL A 185 8.45 5.36 -9.68
C VAL A 185 8.04 6.13 -10.93
N ALA A 186 8.77 5.96 -12.03
CA ALA A 186 8.40 6.46 -13.36
C ALA A 186 8.72 5.43 -14.44
N VAL A 187 7.88 5.32 -15.47
CA VAL A 187 8.08 4.40 -16.60
C VAL A 187 8.42 5.17 -17.86
N ASN A 188 9.35 4.64 -18.65
CA ASN A 188 9.66 5.19 -19.97
C ASN A 188 8.53 4.84 -20.95
N PRO A 189 7.90 5.83 -21.63
CA PRO A 189 6.79 5.55 -22.55
C PRO A 189 7.23 4.95 -23.89
N LEU A 190 8.54 4.92 -24.20
CA LEU A 190 9.07 4.48 -25.48
C LEU A 190 9.73 3.10 -25.45
N VAL A 191 10.19 2.67 -24.27
CA VAL A 191 10.88 1.38 -24.06
C VAL A 191 10.49 0.79 -22.71
N ALA A 192 10.63 -0.53 -22.55
CA ALA A 192 10.22 -1.24 -21.34
C ALA A 192 11.21 -1.04 -20.17
N GLU A 193 11.28 0.19 -19.65
CA GLU A 193 12.14 0.58 -18.54
C GLU A 193 11.33 1.29 -17.45
N ALA A 194 11.64 1.00 -16.20
CA ALA A 194 11.07 1.67 -15.03
C ALA A 194 12.22 2.17 -14.14
N TYR A 195 12.02 3.33 -13.52
CA TYR A 195 12.98 3.97 -12.62
C TYR A 195 12.32 4.17 -11.27
N CYS A 196 13.01 3.83 -10.19
CA CYS A 196 12.55 4.02 -8.82
C CYS A 196 13.61 4.79 -8.04
N CYS A 197 13.20 5.86 -7.36
CA CYS A 197 14.07 6.56 -6.42
C CYS A 197 14.22 5.74 -5.14
N LEU A 198 15.47 5.52 -4.71
CA LEU A 198 15.84 4.95 -3.41
C LEU A 198 16.59 6.03 -2.64
N THR A 199 15.91 6.69 -1.71
CA THR A 199 16.27 8.06 -1.35
C THR A 199 17.43 8.18 -0.35
N ASN A 200 17.64 7.20 0.56
CA ASN A 200 18.72 7.19 1.59
C ASN A 200 18.70 5.98 2.54
#